data_AF-A0A0B7BTU8-F1
#
_entry.id   AF-A0A0B7BTU8-F1
#
_cell.length_a   1.000
_cell.length_b   1.000
_cell.length_c   1.000
_cell.angle_alpha   90.00
_cell.angle_beta   90.00
_cell.angle_gamma   90.00
#
_symmetry.space_group_name_H-M   'P 1'
#
loop_
_entity.id
_entity.type
_entity.pdbx_description
1 polymer ?
#
loop_
_entity_poly.entity_id
_entity_poly.type
_entity_poly.pdbx_seq_one_letter_code
_entity_poly.pdbx_strand_id
1 'polypeptide(L)'
;GTSTADEMTLFDDIWKFSLKEATWLKYSTTLSVPLYFHSADLLPCKGCIIIFGGVTNYGAEAVRTKRILSIRVAVGDLLELAWEVVCECIKDRWDEVDMNELGIPLTLQAKVGV
;
A
#
# COMPACT_ATOMS: atom_id res chain seq x y z
N GLY A 1 -30.45 28.80 17.81
CA GLY A 1 -30.20 27.87 16.70
C GLY A 1 -29.32 26.77 17.21
N THR A 2 -29.82 25.54 17.20
CA THR A 2 -29.08 24.34 17.62
C THR A 2 -27.86 24.15 16.71
N SER A 3 -26.67 24.09 17.29
CA SER A 3 -25.42 23.82 16.58
C SER A 3 -25.53 22.49 15.85
N THR A 4 -25.63 22.52 14.53
CA THR A 4 -25.41 21.36 13.68
C THR A 4 -23.97 20.91 13.93
N ALA A 5 -23.82 19.62 14.23
CA ALA A 5 -22.55 18.98 14.51
C ALA A 5 -21.49 19.39 13.48
N ASP A 6 -20.29 19.68 13.97
CA ASP A 6 -19.10 19.87 13.15
C ASP A 6 -18.85 18.54 12.40
N GLU A 7 -19.39 18.42 11.18
CA GLU A 7 -19.21 17.24 10.33
C GLU A 7 -17.72 17.20 9.94
N MET A 8 -16.94 16.45 10.69
CA MET A 8 -15.52 16.29 10.41
C MET A 8 -15.34 15.45 9.14
N THR A 9 -14.94 16.11 8.05
CA THR A 9 -14.63 15.47 6.77
C THR A 9 -13.46 14.51 6.90
N LEU A 10 -13.66 13.27 6.46
CA LEU A 10 -12.58 12.28 6.33
C LEU A 10 -12.01 12.32 4.92
N PHE A 11 -10.69 12.16 4.80
CA PHE A 11 -9.98 12.23 3.52
C PHE A 11 -9.49 10.85 3.09
N ASP A 12 -9.58 10.59 1.79
CA ASP A 12 -9.07 9.39 1.12
C ASP A 12 -8.02 9.71 0.04
N ASP A 13 -7.74 11.00 -0.19
CA ASP A 13 -6.86 11.42 -1.27
C ASP A 13 -5.38 11.44 -0.86
N ILE A 14 -4.53 11.25 -1.87
CA ILE A 14 -3.10 11.08 -1.68
C ILE A 14 -2.37 12.18 -2.44
N TRP A 15 -1.43 12.81 -1.76
CA TRP A 15 -0.68 13.93 -2.28
C TRP A 15 0.82 13.71 -2.10
N LYS A 16 1.59 14.22 -3.07
CA LYS A 16 3.03 14.32 -3.01
C LYS A 16 3.43 15.78 -3.01
N PHE A 17 4.27 16.18 -2.07
CA PHE A 17 4.93 17.47 -2.11
C PHE A 17 6.32 17.33 -2.75
N SER A 18 6.58 18.13 -3.78
CA SER A 18 7.92 18.24 -4.37
C SER A 18 8.72 19.32 -3.64
N LEU A 19 9.78 18.93 -2.92
CA LEU A 19 10.69 19.89 -2.30
C LEU A 19 11.46 20.74 -3.32
N LYS A 20 11.73 20.18 -4.51
CA LYS A 20 12.45 20.87 -5.58
C LYS A 20 11.60 21.97 -6.22
N GLU A 21 10.33 21.65 -6.50
CA GLU A 21 9.43 22.53 -7.25
C GLU A 21 8.47 23.31 -6.33
N ALA A 22 8.52 23.07 -5.01
CA ALA A 22 7.63 23.63 -3.99
C ALA A 22 6.13 23.52 -4.34
N THR A 23 5.73 22.42 -4.98
CA THR A 23 4.37 22.19 -5.49
C THR A 23 3.80 20.87 -5.01
N TRP A 24 2.47 20.85 -4.88
CA TRP A 24 1.70 19.66 -4.57
C TRP A 24 1.20 18.99 -5.84
N LEU A 25 1.39 17.67 -5.93
CA LEU A 25 0.81 16.80 -6.95
C LEU A 25 -0.19 15.87 -6.28
N LYS A 26 -1.45 15.92 -6.70
CA LYS A 26 -2.46 14.94 -6.30
C LYS A 26 -2.30 13.68 -7.14
N TYR A 27 -2.23 12.52 -6.49
CA TYR A 27 -2.30 11.24 -7.20
C TYR A 27 -3.74 10.96 -7.65
N SER A 28 -3.89 10.27 -8.78
CA SER A 28 -5.20 9.81 -9.25
C SER A 28 -5.78 8.66 -8.41
N THR A 29 -4.94 7.96 -7.65
CA THR A 29 -5.34 6.88 -6.74
C THR A 29 -5.76 7.44 -5.39
N THR A 30 -6.78 6.81 -4.80
CA THR A 30 -7.32 7.12 -3.47
C THR A 30 -7.38 5.88 -2.59
N LEU A 31 -7.60 6.09 -1.29
CA LEU A 31 -7.91 5.03 -0.34
C LEU A 31 -9.30 4.44 -0.64
N SER A 32 -9.44 3.12 -0.46
CA SER A 32 -10.75 2.47 -0.58
C SER A 32 -11.78 2.92 0.48
N VAL A 33 -11.28 3.45 1.59
CA VAL A 33 -12.07 4.00 2.70
C VAL A 33 -11.31 5.20 3.28
N PRO A 34 -11.93 6.38 3.46
CA PRO A 34 -11.31 7.52 4.13
C PRO A 34 -10.87 7.15 5.55
N LEU A 35 -9.69 7.60 5.98
CA LEU A 35 -9.16 7.20 7.28
C LEU A 35 -8.19 8.22 7.90
N TYR A 36 -8.20 8.31 9.23
CA TYR A 36 -7.32 9.17 10.01
C TYR A 36 -6.65 8.41 11.16
N PHE A 37 -5.65 9.02 11.79
CA PHE A 37 -4.83 8.40 12.86
C PHE A 37 -4.24 7.04 12.48
N HIS A 38 -3.79 6.93 11.23
CA HIS A 38 -3.11 5.74 10.71
C HIS A 38 -1.60 5.90 10.76
N SER A 39 -0.90 4.77 10.67
CA SER A 39 0.52 4.74 10.34
C SER A 39 0.67 4.57 8.84
N ALA A 40 1.66 5.25 8.24
CA ALA A 40 2.01 5.10 6.84
C ALA A 40 3.52 4.98 6.71
N ASP A 41 3.99 4.09 5.85
CA ASP A 41 5.40 3.93 5.52
C ASP A 41 5.57 3.74 4.00
N LEU A 42 6.76 4.06 3.49
CA LEU A 42 7.11 3.88 2.09
C LEU A 42 7.81 2.55 1.88
N LEU A 43 7.44 1.88 0.80
CA LEU A 43 8.15 0.71 0.28
C LEU A 43 8.70 1.05 -1.12
N PRO A 44 9.90 1.67 -1.19
CA PRO A 44 10.43 2.23 -2.44
C PRO A 44 10.62 1.20 -3.54
N CYS A 45 11.14 0.01 -3.22
CA CYS A 45 11.37 -1.07 -4.19
C CYS A 45 10.08 -1.54 -4.86
N LYS A 46 8.93 -1.40 -4.20
CA LYS A 46 7.62 -1.68 -4.79
C LYS A 46 6.93 -0.44 -5.35
N GLY A 47 7.43 0.76 -5.09
CA GLY A 47 6.77 2.01 -5.45
C GLY A 47 5.44 2.21 -4.72
N CYS A 48 5.31 1.69 -3.49
CA CYS A 48 4.06 1.69 -2.73
C CYS A 48 4.16 2.49 -1.44
N ILE A 49 3.03 3.05 -1.00
CA ILE A 49 2.78 3.46 0.38
C ILE A 49 2.03 2.31 1.06
N ILE A 50 2.52 1.88 2.22
CA ILE A 50 1.84 0.92 3.09
C ILE A 50 1.18 1.69 4.23
N ILE A 51 -0.12 1.50 4.41
CA ILE A 51 -0.91 2.14 5.45
C ILE A 51 -1.44 1.06 6.39
N PHE A 52 -1.21 1.25 7.69
CA PHE A 52 -1.70 0.36 8.72
C PHE A 52 -2.67 1.08 9.67
N GLY A 53 -3.82 0.44 9.86
CA GLY A 53 -4.80 0.82 10.86
C GLY A 53 -5.51 2.14 10.56
N GLY A 54 -5.78 2.92 11.61
CA GLY A 54 -6.56 4.15 11.54
C GLY A 54 -8.02 3.99 11.96
N VAL A 55 -8.80 5.04 11.73
CA VAL A 55 -10.22 5.15 12.08
C VAL A 55 -11.03 5.56 10.85
N THR A 56 -12.11 4.85 10.55
CA THR A 56 -12.88 4.98 9.29
C THR A 56 -14.17 5.78 9.41
N ASN A 57 -14.50 6.28 10.60
CA ASN A 57 -15.71 7.08 10.84
C ASN A 57 -15.47 8.08 11.99
N TYR A 58 -16.39 9.02 12.20
CA TYR A 58 -16.28 10.04 13.24
C TYR A 58 -17.32 9.89 14.35
N GLY A 59 -17.04 10.49 15.51
CA GLY A 59 -17.96 10.54 16.64
C GLY A 59 -18.25 9.18 17.27
N ALA A 60 -19.51 8.96 17.66
CA ALA A 60 -19.95 7.74 18.34
C ALA A 60 -19.78 6.47 17.50
N GLU A 61 -19.72 6.61 16.17
CA GLU A 61 -19.58 5.51 15.22
C GLU A 61 -18.12 5.26 14.81
N ALA A 62 -17.14 5.87 15.49
CA ALA A 62 -15.73 5.73 15.15
C ALA A 62 -15.26 4.26 15.24
N VAL A 63 -14.92 3.66 14.08
CA VAL A 63 -14.42 2.29 13.99
C VAL A 63 -12.92 2.29 13.74
N ARG A 64 -12.16 1.66 14.64
CA ARG A 64 -10.73 1.37 14.43
C ARG A 64 -10.56 0.16 13.52
N THR A 65 -9.63 0.26 12.60
CA THR A 65 -9.27 -0.84 11.70
C THR A 65 -7.88 -1.38 12.02
N LYS A 66 -7.67 -2.66 11.72
CA LYS A 66 -6.37 -3.34 11.73
C LYS A 66 -5.90 -3.73 10.33
N ARG A 67 -6.55 -3.18 9.29
CA ARG A 67 -6.25 -3.48 7.89
C ARG A 67 -4.90 -2.88 7.50
N ILE A 68 -4.20 -3.60 6.63
CA ILE A 68 -3.05 -3.09 5.88
C ILE A 68 -3.55 -2.77 4.47
N LEU A 69 -3.24 -1.57 4.00
CA LEU A 69 -3.50 -1.12 2.64
C LEU A 69 -2.17 -0.87 1.95
N SER A 70 -2.01 -1.34 0.72
CA SER A 70 -0.85 -1.05 -0.12
C SER A 70 -1.31 -0.26 -1.32
N ILE A 71 -0.70 0.91 -1.54
CA ILE A 71 -1.11 1.84 -2.59
C ILE A 71 0.09 2.15 -3.47
N ARG A 72 0.00 1.79 -4.75
CA ARG A 72 1.04 2.06 -5.72
C ARG A 72 1.02 3.54 -6.11
N VAL A 73 2.13 4.24 -5.85
CA VAL A 73 2.31 5.68 -6.12
C VAL A 73 3.51 5.97 -7.03
N ALA A 74 4.25 4.92 -7.38
CA ALA A 74 5.32 4.95 -8.36
C ALA A 74 5.46 3.56 -9.02
N VAL A 75 6.18 3.51 -10.13
CA VAL A 75 6.64 2.23 -10.68
C VAL A 75 7.72 1.69 -9.74
N GLY A 76 7.56 0.44 -9.30
CA GLY A 76 8.57 -0.24 -8.49
C GLY A 76 9.77 -0.69 -9.31
N ASP A 77 10.75 -1.28 -8.65
CA ASP A 77 11.92 -1.87 -9.28
C ASP A 77 11.47 -3.01 -10.21
N LEU A 78 12.06 -3.09 -11.41
CA LEU A 78 11.74 -4.13 -12.39
C LEU A 78 11.88 -5.54 -11.81
N LEU A 79 12.88 -5.75 -10.96
CA LEU A 79 13.11 -7.03 -10.30
C LEU A 79 11.95 -7.41 -9.37
N GLU A 80 11.42 -6.48 -8.56
CA GLU A 80 10.28 -6.75 -7.68
C GLU A 80 9.01 -7.00 -8.50
N LEU A 81 8.80 -6.26 -9.58
CA LEU A 81 7.65 -6.46 -10.47
C LEU A 81 7.70 -7.81 -11.19
N ALA A 82 8.86 -8.19 -11.73
CA ALA A 82 9.05 -9.49 -12.35
C ALA A 82 8.87 -10.62 -11.35
N TRP A 83 9.37 -10.44 -10.11
CA TRP A 83 9.20 -11.40 -9.04
C TRP A 83 7.74 -11.59 -8.63
N GLU A 84 6.96 -10.51 -8.54
CA GLU A 84 5.51 -10.57 -8.27
C GLU A 84 4.78 -11.41 -9.34
N VAL A 85 5.13 -11.24 -10.62
CA VAL A 85 4.56 -12.04 -11.72
C VAL A 85 4.92 -13.52 -11.58
N VAL A 86 6.19 -13.83 -11.30
CA VAL A 86 6.63 -15.22 -11.08
C VAL A 86 5.87 -15.84 -9.91
N CYS A 87 5.76 -15.14 -8.77
CA CYS A 87 5.01 -15.61 -7.61
C CYS A 87 3.55 -15.91 -7.94
N GLU A 88 2.89 -15.03 -8.72
CA GLU A 88 1.49 -15.22 -9.12
C GLU A 88 1.33 -16.42 -10.05
N CYS A 89 2.26 -16.65 -10.97
CA CYS A 89 2.23 -17.80 -11.89
C CYS A 89 2.36 -19.15 -11.18
N ILE A 90 3.03 -19.20 -10.03
CA ILE A 90 3.34 -20.46 -9.31
C ILE A 90 2.65 -20.56 -7.95
N LYS A 91 1.74 -19.63 -7.62
CA LYS A 91 1.15 -19.47 -6.29
C LYS A 91 0.51 -20.73 -5.69
N ASP A 92 0.01 -21.62 -6.53
CA ASP A 92 -0.68 -22.86 -6.13
C ASP A 92 0.19 -24.11 -6.31
N ARG A 93 1.45 -23.94 -6.75
CA ARG A 93 2.33 -25.04 -7.20
C ARG A 93 3.77 -24.87 -6.69
N TRP A 94 3.96 -24.15 -5.59
CA TRP A 94 5.28 -23.90 -5.01
C TRP A 94 6.08 -25.19 -4.77
N ASP A 95 5.42 -26.27 -4.34
CA ASP A 95 6.06 -27.57 -4.07
C ASP A 95 6.43 -28.35 -5.34
N GLU A 96 5.87 -27.98 -6.49
CA GLU A 96 6.07 -28.66 -7.77
C GLU A 96 7.13 -27.99 -8.65
N VAL A 97 7.65 -26.83 -8.22
CA VAL A 97 8.52 -25.98 -9.03
C VAL A 97 9.94 -25.98 -8.48
N ASP A 98 10.90 -26.44 -9.26
CA ASP A 98 12.32 -26.25 -8.95
C ASP A 98 12.76 -24.84 -9.36
N MET A 99 12.97 -23.98 -8.37
CA MET A 99 13.42 -22.61 -8.55
C MET A 99 14.81 -22.49 -9.20
N ASN A 100 15.67 -23.50 -9.00
CA ASN A 100 16.99 -23.52 -9.61
C ASN A 100 16.90 -23.86 -11.10
N GLU A 101 16.01 -24.79 -11.48
CA GLU A 101 15.75 -25.09 -12.90
C GLU A 101 15.15 -23.86 -13.63
N LEU A 102 14.32 -23.07 -12.95
CA LEU A 102 13.82 -21.80 -13.47
C LEU A 102 14.86 -20.66 -13.49
N GLY A 103 16.08 -20.90 -12.98
CA GLY A 103 17.14 -19.90 -12.92
C GLY A 103 16.85 -18.74 -11.95
N ILE A 104 15.96 -18.94 -10.97
CA ILE A 104 15.62 -17.92 -9.99
C ILE A 104 16.80 -17.70 -9.03
N PRO A 105 17.31 -16.46 -8.86
CA PRO A 105 18.38 -16.18 -7.92
C PRO A 105 18.04 -16.57 -6.47
N LEU A 106 19.01 -17.12 -5.73
CA LEU A 106 18.84 -17.52 -4.32
C LEU A 106 18.33 -16.37 -3.41
N THR A 107 18.67 -15.12 -3.74
CA THR A 107 18.17 -13.94 -3.01
C THR A 107 16.66 -13.73 -3.13
N LEU A 108 16.05 -14.15 -4.25
CA LEU A 108 14.60 -14.14 -4.43
C LEU A 108 13.96 -15.38 -3.80
N GLN A 109 14.60 -16.55 -3.93
CA GLN A 109 14.12 -17.78 -3.29
C GLN A 109 14.01 -17.62 -1.76
N ALA A 110 14.96 -16.92 -1.14
CA ALA A 110 14.94 -16.61 0.30
C ALA A 110 13.69 -15.82 0.74
N LYS A 111 12.99 -15.14 -0.16
CA LYS A 111 11.75 -14.41 0.14
C LYS A 111 10.52 -15.33 0.27
N VAL A 112 10.61 -16.58 -0.17
CA VAL A 112 9.49 -17.55 -0.18
C VAL A 112 9.36 -18.29 1.16
N GLY A 113 10.41 -18.27 2.00
CA GLY A 113 10.50 -19.05 3.24
C GLY A 113 10.23 -18.29 4.54
N VAL A 114 9.50 -17.17 4.52
CA VAL A 114 9.10 -16.38 5.70
C VAL A 114 7.58 -16.31 5.81
#